data_AF-A0AB36YJ54-F1
#
_entry.id   AF-A0AB36YJ54-F1
#
_cell.length_a   1.000
_cell.length_b   1.000
_cell.length_c   1.000
_cell.angle_alpha   90.00
_cell.angle_beta   90.00
_cell.angle_gamma   90.00
#
_symmetry.space_group_name_H-M   'P 1'
#
loop_
_entity.id
_entity.type
_entity.pdbx_description
1 polymer ?
#
loop_
_entity_poly.entity_id
_entity_poly.type
_entity_poly.pdbx_seq_one_letter_code
_entity_poly.pdbx_strand_id
1 'polypeptide(L)'
;SWTDRTAFDLRARMLQILGEDIPQLSTGAGHDAATLATTMPTGMLFVRNPTGASHCPAESASDADCEAGAEALQTVLEELVK
;
A
#
# COMPACT_ATOMS: atom_id res chain seq x y z
N SER A 1 -14.25 5.05 -10.20
CA SER A 1 -12.81 5.13 -10.55
C SER A 1 -12.19 3.73 -10.55
N TRP A 2 -12.73 2.81 -11.35
CA TRP A 2 -12.16 1.48 -11.48
C TRP A 2 -10.95 1.53 -12.42
N THR A 3 -9.86 0.87 -12.05
CA THR A 3 -8.64 0.75 -12.86
C THR A 3 -8.37 -0.73 -13.09
N ASP A 4 -7.96 -1.08 -14.31
CA ASP A 4 -7.49 -2.44 -14.61
C ASP A 4 -6.25 -2.80 -13.77
N ARG A 5 -5.84 -4.06 -13.76
CA ARG A 5 -4.73 -4.56 -12.94
C ARG A 5 -3.48 -3.71 -13.15
N THR A 6 -3.12 -2.94 -12.12
CA THR A 6 -1.89 -2.15 -12.10
C THR A 6 -0.75 -3.00 -11.53
N ALA A 7 0.32 -3.16 -12.30
CA ALA A 7 1.55 -3.74 -11.80
C ALA A 7 2.36 -2.66 -11.05
N PHE A 8 2.89 -3.05 -9.88
CA PHE A 8 3.75 -2.22 -9.06
C PHE A 8 5.12 -2.88 -8.95
N ASP A 9 6.16 -2.17 -9.36
CA ASP A 9 7.52 -2.69 -9.48
C ASP A 9 8.24 -2.81 -8.14
N LEU A 10 7.87 -1.98 -7.15
CA LEU A 10 8.49 -2.02 -5.83
C LEU A 10 8.02 -3.18 -4.96
N ARG A 11 6.99 -3.93 -5.35
CA ARG A 11 6.40 -5.01 -4.53
C ARG A 11 7.43 -6.03 -4.04
N ALA A 12 8.26 -6.56 -4.94
CA ALA A 12 9.26 -7.56 -4.56
C ALA A 12 10.28 -6.98 -3.57
N ARG A 13 10.72 -5.73 -3.80
CA ARG A 13 11.64 -5.03 -2.92
C ARG A 13 11.03 -4.76 -1.53
N MET A 14 9.75 -4.37 -1.49
CA MET A 14 9.02 -4.13 -0.25
C MET A 14 8.87 -5.42 0.58
N LEU A 15 8.62 -6.57 -0.05
CA LEU A 15 8.59 -7.86 0.65
C LEU A 15 9.96 -8.26 1.22
N GLN A 16 11.05 -7.95 0.52
CA GLN A 16 12.39 -8.17 1.05
C GLN A 16 12.70 -7.28 2.27
N ILE A 17 12.13 -6.08 2.33
CA ILE A 17 12.34 -5.13 3.44
C ILE A 17 11.45 -5.47 4.64
N LEU A 18 10.17 -5.73 4.39
CA LEU A 18 9.15 -5.84 5.44
C LEU A 18 8.87 -7.28 5.89
N GLY A 19 9.13 -8.28 5.03
CA GLY A 19 8.84 -9.70 5.28
C GLY A 19 8.13 -10.37 4.10
N GLU A 20 8.59 -11.57 3.72
CA GLU A 20 8.04 -12.32 2.58
C GLU A 20 6.66 -12.95 2.86
N ASP A 21 6.29 -13.08 4.13
CA ASP A 21 5.03 -13.63 4.63
C ASP A 21 3.89 -12.61 4.69
N ILE A 22 4.16 -11.34 4.36
CA ILE A 22 3.15 -10.28 4.33
C ILE A 22 2.11 -10.56 3.22
N PRO A 23 0.80 -10.46 3.52
CA PRO A 23 -0.25 -10.65 2.54
C PRO A 23 -0.14 -9.67 1.36
N GLN A 24 -0.25 -10.22 0.15
CA GLN A 24 -0.25 -9.44 -1.09
C GLN A 24 -1.69 -9.24 -1.58
N LEU A 25 -2.09 -7.97 -1.73
CA LEU A 25 -3.43 -7.60 -2.18
C LEU A 25 -3.33 -6.75 -3.45
N SER A 26 -4.27 -6.98 -4.38
CA SER A 26 -4.46 -6.08 -5.52
C SER A 26 -5.39 -4.93 -5.10
N THR A 27 -5.13 -3.73 -5.60
CA THR A 27 -6.07 -2.61 -5.44
C THR A 27 -7.16 -2.67 -6.49
N GLY A 28 -8.43 -2.54 -6.07
CA GLY A 28 -9.58 -2.44 -6.98
C GLY A 28 -9.98 -1.01 -7.32
N ALA A 29 -9.40 -0.03 -6.62
CA ALA A 29 -9.68 1.40 -6.81
C ALA A 29 -8.50 2.09 -7.50
N GLY A 30 -8.80 3.12 -8.28
CA GLY A 30 -7.81 4.02 -8.82
C GLY A 30 -7.10 4.82 -7.72
N HIS A 31 -5.78 4.86 -7.79
CA HIS A 31 -4.90 5.62 -6.91
C HIS A 31 -3.85 6.34 -7.76
N ASP A 32 -3.32 7.46 -7.27
CA ASP A 32 -2.27 8.21 -7.99
C ASP A 32 -1.02 7.36 -8.24
N ALA A 33 -0.76 6.39 -7.36
CA ALA A 33 0.28 5.39 -7.54
C ALA A 33 0.18 4.66 -8.89
N ALA A 34 -1.03 4.38 -9.39
CA ALA A 34 -1.20 3.73 -10.68
C ALA A 34 -0.81 4.64 -11.85
N THR A 35 -1.08 5.94 -11.74
CA THR A 35 -0.61 6.94 -12.69
C THR A 35 0.92 7.02 -12.67
N LEU A 36 1.53 7.09 -11.48
CA LEU A 36 2.98 7.17 -11.31
C LEU A 36 3.70 5.90 -11.78
N ALA A 37 3.08 4.73 -11.62
CA ALA A 37 3.62 3.44 -12.07
C ALA A 37 3.90 3.41 -13.60
N THR A 38 3.33 4.31 -14.38
CA THR A 38 3.63 4.44 -15.82
C THR A 38 4.98 5.09 -16.12
N THR A 39 5.60 5.75 -15.13
CA THR A 39 6.83 6.57 -15.32
C THR A 39 7.93 6.30 -14.29
N MET A 40 7.63 5.68 -13.16
CA MET A 40 8.62 5.40 -12.11
C MET A 40 8.25 4.17 -11.28
N PRO A 41 9.26 3.50 -10.66
CA PRO A 41 9.01 2.41 -9.74
C PRO A 41 8.06 2.84 -8.62
N THR A 42 6.96 2.12 -8.47
CA THR A 42 5.90 2.47 -7.51
C THR A 42 5.48 1.23 -6.73
N GLY A 43 4.96 1.44 -5.52
CA GLY A 43 4.38 0.44 -4.65
C GLY A 43 3.34 1.05 -3.73
N MET A 44 2.52 0.22 -3.09
CA MET A 44 1.51 0.65 -2.11
C MET A 44 1.56 -0.25 -0.88
N LEU A 45 1.28 0.33 0.29
CA LEU A 45 1.01 -0.38 1.53
C LEU A 45 -0.46 -0.17 1.92
N PHE A 46 -1.09 -1.22 2.43
CA PHE A 46 -2.46 -1.17 2.91
C PHE A 46 -2.47 -1.27 4.44
N VAL A 47 -3.31 -0.45 5.07
CA VAL A 47 -3.66 -0.59 6.49
C VAL A 47 -5.00 -1.32 6.63
N ARG A 48 -5.20 -2.02 7.75
CA ARG A 48 -6.46 -2.73 7.98
C ARG A 48 -7.60 -1.74 8.18
N ASN A 49 -8.72 -2.04 7.53
CA ASN A 49 -10.01 -1.42 7.79
C ASN A 49 -10.95 -2.55 8.27
N PRO A 50 -11.45 -2.51 9.52
CA PRO A 50 -12.23 -3.61 10.10
C PRO A 50 -13.51 -3.96 9.34
N THR A 51 -14.12 -2.98 8.65
CA THR A 51 -15.38 -3.16 7.93
C THR A 51 -15.16 -3.37 6.43
N GLY A 52 -13.99 -2.98 5.91
CA GLY A 52 -13.72 -2.87 4.48
C GLY A 52 -14.53 -1.76 3.79
N ALA A 53 -15.33 -0.99 4.54
CA ALA A 53 -16.14 0.08 3.99
C ALA A 53 -15.27 1.31 3.71
N SER A 54 -15.53 1.98 2.59
CA SER A 54 -14.86 3.22 2.21
C SER A 54 -15.87 4.19 1.57
N HIS A 55 -15.58 5.50 1.59
CA HIS A 55 -16.47 6.56 1.12
C HIS A 55 -17.84 6.59 1.82
N CYS A 56 -17.89 6.19 3.09
CA CYS A 56 -19.10 6.24 3.90
C CYS A 56 -18.75 6.43 5.38
N PRO A 57 -19.72 6.82 6.24
CA PRO A 57 -19.46 7.03 7.67
C PRO A 57 -18.97 5.80 8.44
N ALA A 58 -19.11 4.59 7.90
CA ALA A 58 -18.62 3.35 8.50
C ALA A 58 -17.14 3.05 8.19
N GLU A 59 -16.50 3.88 7.36
CA GLU A 59 -15.07 3.80 7.08
C GLU A 59 -14.26 4.12 8.34
N SER A 60 -13.35 3.22 8.71
CA SER A 60 -12.50 3.39 9.88
C SER A 60 -11.22 2.57 9.76
N ALA A 61 -10.17 3.06 10.43
CA ALA A 61 -8.95 2.33 10.71
C ALA A 61 -8.58 2.64 12.17
N SER A 62 -8.03 1.66 12.89
CA SER A 62 -7.59 1.89 14.27
C SER A 62 -6.29 2.67 14.29
N ASP A 63 -6.03 3.42 15.35
CA ASP A 63 -4.76 4.15 15.52
C ASP A 63 -3.55 3.19 15.42
N ALA A 64 -3.68 1.99 15.99
CA ALA A 64 -2.64 0.96 15.94
C ALA A 64 -2.39 0.44 14.50
N ASP A 65 -3.43 0.30 13.67
CA ASP A 65 -3.28 -0.09 12.27
C ASP A 65 -2.64 1.04 11.44
N CYS A 66 -3.02 2.29 11.72
CA CYS A 66 -2.44 3.47 11.09
C CYS A 66 -0.95 3.63 11.44
N GLU A 67 -0.60 3.48 12.72
CA GLU A 67 0.77 3.57 13.24
C GLU A 67 1.65 2.48 12.61
N ALA A 68 1.20 1.21 12.63
CA ALA A 68 1.93 0.11 11.97
C ALA A 68 2.14 0.35 10.47
N GLY A 69 1.15 0.95 9.79
CA GLY A 69 1.28 1.35 8.38
C GLY A 69 2.30 2.46 8.15
N ALA A 70 2.33 3.45 9.04
CA ALA A 70 3.29 4.55 8.98
C ALA A 70 4.72 4.08 9.26
N GLU A 71 4.93 3.22 10.25
CA GLU A 71 6.23 2.60 10.56
C GLU A 71 6.75 1.74 9.39
N ALA A 72 5.87 0.94 8.78
CA ALA A 72 6.22 0.15 7.60
C ALA A 72 6.61 1.05 6.40
N LEU A 73 5.86 2.15 6.19
CA LEU A 73 6.18 3.12 5.14
C LEU A 73 7.54 3.79 5.41
N GLN A 74 7.79 4.23 6.65
CA GLN A 74 9.08 4.80 7.05
C GLN A 74 10.23 3.84 6.76
N THR A 75 10.09 2.58 7.19
CA THR A 75 11.11 1.53 6.99
C THR A 75 11.43 1.34 5.51
N VAL A 76 10.40 1.27 4.65
CA VAL A 76 10.60 1.16 3.19
C VAL A 76 11.31 2.39 2.64
N LEU A 77 10.89 3.60 3.03
CA LEU A 77 11.51 4.83 2.54
C LEU A 77 12.99 4.92 2.94
N GLU A 78 13.32 4.60 4.20
CA GLU A 78 14.70 4.58 4.69
C GLU A 78 15.58 3.59 3.93
N GLU A 79 15.05 2.43 3.53
CA GLU A 79 15.80 1.45 2.72
C GLU A 79 15.90 1.84 1.24
N LEU A 80 14.98 2.64 0.70
CA LEU A 80 14.99 3.06 -0.70
C LEU A 80 15.91 4.27 -0.96
N VAL A 81 16.23 5.04 0.07
CA VAL A 81 17.14 6.21 -0.03
C VAL A 81 18.61 5.87 0.26
N LYS A 82 18.91 4.61 0.56
CA LYS A 82 20.27 4.09 0.68
C LYS A 82 20.87 3.78 -0.69
#